data_AF-A0A8S9W0Q8-F1
#
_entry.id   AF-A0A8S9W0Q8-F1
#
_cell.length_a   1.000
_cell.length_b   1.000
_cell.length_c   1.000
_cell.angle_alpha   90.00
_cell.angle_beta   90.00
_cell.angle_gamma   90.00
#
_symmetry.space_group_name_H-M   'P 1'
#
loop_
_entity.id
_entity.type
_entity.pdbx_description
1 polymer ?
#
loop_
_entity_poly.entity_id
_entity_poly.type
_entity_poly.pdbx_seq_one_letter_code
_entity_poly.pdbx_strand_id
1 'polypeptide(L)'
;MRSFIFRHLLKTTESVRIRKLLKKGGWLSESPTNGTVYTDSQTTINVTFSTTGLPSGEYSANITITSNDLDENQVVIPVRLNVIPSQNGDLNHDSEITPADAVIALRIAVDDGHASEADVDGNGCVNVLDALMIMQAAAGAISLRGGGDVCATDGIGLPRFQ
;
A
#
# COMPACT_ATOMS: atom_id res chain seq x y z
N MET A 1 -0.57 -5.58 -5.48
CA MET A 1 -1.72 -6.45 -5.14
C MET A 1 -1.21 -7.86 -4.89
N ARG A 2 -1.37 -8.42 -3.69
CA ARG A 2 -0.97 -9.81 -3.39
C ARG A 2 -2.24 -10.67 -3.25
N SER A 3 -2.53 -11.53 -4.23
CA SER A 3 -3.60 -12.52 -4.13
C SER A 3 -3.13 -13.73 -3.33
N PHE A 4 -3.90 -14.13 -2.34
CA PHE A 4 -3.74 -15.42 -1.67
C PHE A 4 -4.76 -16.41 -2.24
N ILE A 5 -4.32 -17.61 -2.59
CA ILE A 5 -5.22 -18.69 -3.00
C ILE A 5 -5.55 -19.49 -1.74
N PHE A 6 -6.78 -19.36 -1.25
CA PHE A 6 -7.29 -20.29 -0.24
C PHE A 6 -7.71 -21.58 -0.95
N ARG A 7 -6.90 -22.64 -0.84
CA ARG A 7 -7.25 -23.99 -1.29
C ARG A 7 -7.77 -24.75 -0.09
N HIS A 8 -9.08 -24.70 0.14
CA HIS A 8 -9.72 -25.61 1.10
C HIS A 8 -10.80 -26.40 0.38
N LEU A 9 -10.72 -27.72 0.51
CA LEU A 9 -11.71 -28.65 -0.03
C LEU A 9 -12.93 -28.59 0.88
N LEU A 10 -13.86 -27.68 0.58
CA LEU A 10 -15.15 -27.68 1.26
C LEU A 10 -15.93 -28.90 0.75
N LYS A 11 -16.15 -29.86 1.65
CA LYS A 11 -17.06 -30.96 1.41
C LYS A 11 -18.44 -30.42 1.71
N THR A 12 -19.36 -30.47 0.74
CA THR A 12 -20.80 -30.14 0.84
C THR A 12 -21.24 -28.75 0.34
N THR A 13 -22.50 -28.73 -0.13
CA THR A 13 -23.18 -27.72 -0.94
C THR A 13 -23.59 -26.50 -0.11
N GLU A 14 -22.67 -25.61 0.26
CA GLU A 14 -22.92 -24.73 1.41
C GLU A 14 -22.38 -23.29 1.24
N SER A 15 -23.08 -22.33 1.87
CA SER A 15 -22.90 -20.88 1.66
C SER A 15 -21.89 -20.30 2.64
N VAL A 16 -20.75 -19.89 2.10
CA VAL A 16 -19.65 -19.28 2.84
C VAL A 16 -19.89 -17.78 3.02
N ARG A 17 -20.01 -17.33 4.27
CA ARG A 17 -20.09 -15.90 4.63
C ARG A 17 -18.75 -15.45 5.23
N ILE A 18 -18.19 -14.37 4.71
CA ILE A 18 -16.97 -13.75 5.24
C ILE A 18 -17.36 -12.56 6.11
N ARG A 19 -16.84 -12.51 7.34
CA ARG A 19 -17.01 -11.34 8.22
C ARG A 19 -15.65 -10.72 8.50
N LYS A 20 -15.45 -9.50 8.03
CA LYS A 20 -14.31 -8.65 8.38
C LYS A 20 -14.55 -8.01 9.75
N LEU A 21 -13.70 -8.30 10.73
CA LEU A 21 -13.59 -7.47 11.94
C LEU A 21 -12.86 -6.18 11.55
N LEU A 22 -13.64 -5.16 11.19
CA LEU A 22 -13.14 -3.85 10.79
C LEU A 22 -12.39 -3.18 11.96
N LYS A 23 -11.07 -3.35 12.04
CA LYS A 23 -10.25 -2.28 12.60
C LYS A 23 -10.19 -1.15 11.56
N LYS A 24 -10.63 0.02 12.02
CA LYS A 24 -10.66 1.34 11.35
C LYS A 24 -9.53 1.47 10.31
N GLY A 25 -9.89 1.70 9.04
CA GLY A 25 -8.90 2.16 8.04
C GLY A 25 -8.99 1.59 6.62
N GLY A 26 -9.94 0.73 6.26
CA GLY A 26 -10.12 0.31 4.85
C GLY A 26 -8.92 -0.43 4.20
N TRP A 27 -7.90 -0.77 4.98
CA TRP A 27 -6.61 -1.29 4.51
C TRP A 27 -6.61 -2.75 4.05
N LEU A 28 -7.70 -3.46 4.34
CA LEU A 28 -7.91 -4.86 3.98
C LEU A 28 -9.27 -4.96 3.31
N SER A 29 -9.43 -5.65 2.20
CA SER A 29 -10.75 -5.92 1.61
C SER A 29 -10.76 -7.27 0.92
N GLU A 30 -11.94 -7.86 0.81
CA GLU A 30 -12.12 -9.20 0.25
C GLU A 30 -13.22 -9.20 -0.83
N SER A 31 -13.05 -10.04 -1.85
CA SER A 31 -14.07 -10.28 -2.87
C SER A 31 -13.98 -11.70 -3.43
N PRO A 32 -15.09 -12.46 -3.48
CA PRO A 32 -16.42 -12.11 -2.99
C PRO A 32 -16.52 -12.18 -1.45
N THR A 33 -17.39 -11.38 -0.83
CA THR A 33 -17.65 -11.40 0.63
C THR A 33 -18.60 -12.52 1.07
N ASN A 34 -19.33 -13.10 0.11
CA ASN A 34 -20.21 -14.25 0.30
C ASN A 34 -20.27 -15.07 -0.98
N GLY A 35 -20.44 -16.38 -0.86
CA GLY A 35 -20.62 -17.26 -2.00
C GLY A 35 -21.13 -18.62 -1.57
N THR A 36 -21.43 -19.49 -2.52
CA THR A 36 -21.74 -20.90 -2.26
C THR A 36 -20.67 -21.74 -2.93
N VAL A 37 -20.16 -22.74 -2.22
CA VAL A 37 -19.19 -23.70 -2.74
C VAL A 37 -19.88 -25.05 -2.82
N TYR A 38 -19.80 -25.70 -3.97
CA TYR A 38 -20.35 -27.03 -4.19
C TYR A 38 -19.34 -28.09 -3.73
N THR A 39 -19.83 -29.30 -3.44
CA THR A 39 -18.97 -30.49 -3.22
C THR A 39 -17.90 -30.63 -4.30
N ASP A 40 -16.66 -30.93 -3.91
CA ASP A 40 -15.51 -31.12 -4.81
C ASP A 40 -15.18 -29.91 -5.70
N SER A 41 -15.72 -28.73 -5.37
CA SER A 41 -15.41 -27.47 -6.04
C SER A 41 -14.55 -26.58 -5.16
N GLN A 42 -13.88 -25.60 -5.78
CA GLN A 42 -13.07 -24.61 -5.10
C GLN A 42 -13.53 -23.22 -5.54
N THR A 43 -13.52 -22.29 -4.60
CA THR A 43 -13.77 -20.87 -4.85
C THR A 43 -12.57 -20.06 -4.39
N THR A 44 -12.11 -19.14 -5.24
CA THR A 44 -11.01 -18.22 -4.92
C THR A 44 -11.56 -16.93 -4.32
N ILE A 45 -11.01 -16.52 -3.19
CA ILE A 45 -11.30 -15.24 -2.55
C ILE A 45 -10.09 -14.33 -2.75
N ASN A 46 -10.29 -13.19 -3.40
CA ASN A 46 -9.25 -12.18 -3.54
C ASN A 46 -9.25 -11.26 -2.33
N VAL A 47 -8.12 -11.21 -1.63
CA VAL A 47 -7.87 -10.29 -0.52
C VAL A 47 -6.94 -9.19 -1.00
N THR A 48 -7.36 -7.94 -0.85
CA THR A 48 -6.60 -6.75 -1.24
C THR A 48 -6.12 -6.01 -0.01
N PHE A 49 -4.87 -5.58 -0.04
CA PHE A 49 -4.24 -4.74 0.97
C PHE A 49 -4.03 -3.35 0.38
N SER A 50 -4.45 -2.31 1.09
CA SER A 50 -4.22 -0.92 0.73
C SER A 50 -3.52 -0.21 1.89
N THR A 51 -2.38 0.41 1.60
CA THR A 51 -1.64 1.25 2.56
C THR A 51 -1.90 2.73 2.35
N THR A 52 -2.70 3.10 1.35
CA THR A 52 -2.99 4.49 1.01
C THR A 52 -3.65 5.22 2.18
N GLY A 53 -3.03 6.31 2.63
CA GLY A 53 -3.53 7.12 3.74
C GLY A 53 -3.44 6.45 5.12
N LEU A 54 -2.72 5.34 5.24
CA LEU A 54 -2.41 4.75 6.54
C LEU A 54 -1.15 5.38 7.13
N PRO A 55 -1.20 5.82 8.40
CA PRO A 55 0.01 6.10 9.15
C PRO A 55 0.95 4.89 9.22
N SER A 56 2.24 5.14 9.40
CA SER A 56 3.19 4.08 9.71
C SER A 56 2.81 3.34 10.99
N GLY A 57 2.93 2.03 10.99
CA GLY A 57 2.66 1.19 12.14
C GLY A 57 2.19 -0.22 11.79
N GLU A 58 1.93 -0.99 12.84
CA GLU A 58 1.48 -2.38 12.75
C GLU A 58 -0.05 -2.46 12.76
N TYR A 59 -0.59 -3.09 11.73
CA TYR A 59 -2.01 -3.36 11.55
C TYR A 59 -2.26 -4.86 11.67
N SER A 60 -3.30 -5.22 12.41
CA SER A 60 -3.70 -6.61 12.57
C SER A 60 -5.20 -6.73 12.41
N ALA A 61 -5.62 -7.75 11.67
CA ALA A 61 -7.03 -8.11 11.49
C ALA A 61 -7.16 -9.63 11.42
N ASN A 62 -8.36 -10.12 11.69
CA ASN A 62 -8.72 -11.50 11.46
C ASN A 62 -9.71 -11.55 10.30
N ILE A 63 -9.44 -12.41 9.33
CA ILE A 63 -10.42 -12.80 8.31
C ILE A 63 -11.14 -14.02 8.85
N THR A 64 -12.43 -13.87 9.10
CA THR A 64 -13.28 -14.96 9.58
C THR A 64 -14.14 -15.47 8.44
N ILE A 65 -13.90 -16.73 8.07
CA ILE A 65 -14.70 -17.48 7.10
C ILE A 65 -15.68 -18.30 7.92
N THR A 66 -16.98 -18.09 7.71
CA THR A 66 -18.03 -18.90 8.35
C THR A 66 -18.68 -19.79 7.31
N SER A 67 -18.90 -21.04 7.69
CA SER A 67 -19.56 -22.10 6.92
C SER A 67 -20.77 -22.60 7.70
N ASN A 68 -21.75 -23.16 7.00
CA ASN A 68 -22.85 -23.90 7.64
C ASN A 68 -22.51 -25.38 7.90
N ASP A 69 -21.28 -25.81 7.58
CA ASP A 69 -20.78 -27.15 7.90
C ASP A 69 -20.72 -27.31 9.44
N LEU A 70 -21.39 -28.34 9.96
CA LEU A 70 -21.48 -28.60 11.40
C LEU A 70 -20.12 -28.99 12.01
N ASP A 71 -19.23 -29.60 11.23
CA ASP A 71 -17.91 -30.05 11.67
C ASP A 71 -16.86 -28.93 11.54
N GLU A 72 -16.96 -28.09 10.51
CA GLU A 72 -16.07 -26.93 10.25
C GLU A 72 -16.85 -25.62 10.02
N ASN A 73 -17.57 -25.15 11.05
CA ASN A 73 -18.44 -23.97 10.93
C ASN A 73 -17.70 -22.62 10.83
N GLN A 74 -16.40 -22.59 11.16
CA GLN A 74 -15.62 -21.35 11.17
C GLN A 74 -14.12 -21.60 11.02
N VAL A 75 -13.49 -20.81 10.15
CA VAL A 75 -12.04 -20.71 10.01
C VAL A 75 -11.63 -19.26 10.26
N VAL A 76 -10.61 -19.06 11.11
CA VAL A 76 -10.07 -17.74 11.44
C VAL A 76 -8.63 -17.65 10.92
N ILE A 77 -8.38 -16.68 10.05
CA ILE A 77 -7.06 -16.43 9.46
C ILE A 77 -6.52 -15.10 10.01
N PRO A 78 -5.47 -15.10 10.85
CA PRO A 78 -4.85 -13.88 11.33
C PRO A 78 -4.02 -13.24 10.22
N VAL A 79 -4.16 -11.93 10.07
CA VAL A 79 -3.47 -11.12 9.05
C VAL A 79 -2.74 -9.98 9.73
N ARG A 80 -1.49 -9.77 9.33
CA ARG A 80 -0.63 -8.67 9.80
C ARG A 80 -0.14 -7.86 8.62
N LEU A 81 -0.13 -6.55 8.78
CA LEU A 81 0.39 -5.58 7.82
C LEU A 81 1.28 -4.61 8.59
N ASN A 82 2.55 -4.52 8.19
CA ASN A 82 3.46 -3.50 8.69
C ASN A 82 3.54 -2.36 7.65
N VAL A 83 3.18 -1.15 8.05
CA VAL A 83 3.32 0.05 7.23
C VAL A 83 4.56 0.78 7.71
N ILE A 84 5.61 0.80 6.90
CA ILE A 84 6.82 1.58 7.17
C ILE A 84 6.60 3.05 6.78
N PRO A 85 7.17 4.01 7.52
CA PRO A 85 7.13 5.40 7.11
C PRO A 85 7.89 5.58 5.80
N SER A 86 7.27 6.27 4.84
CA SER A 86 7.94 6.78 3.65
C SER A 86 8.69 8.06 4.02
N GLN A 87 10.02 8.03 4.01
CA GLN A 87 10.83 9.24 4.20
C GLN A 87 11.17 9.82 2.84
N ASN A 88 10.83 11.09 2.60
CA ASN A 88 11.21 11.79 1.37
C ASN A 88 12.73 11.73 1.19
N GLY A 89 13.17 11.24 0.03
CA GLY A 89 14.57 11.06 -0.32
C GLY A 89 15.25 9.78 0.18
N ASP A 90 14.57 8.92 0.94
CA ASP A 90 15.03 7.54 1.25
C ASP A 90 14.39 6.59 0.23
N LEU A 91 15.15 6.19 -0.79
CA LEU A 91 14.67 5.41 -1.93
C LEU A 91 15.08 3.93 -1.87
N ASN A 92 15.93 3.58 -0.92
CA ASN A 92 16.28 2.19 -0.63
C ASN A 92 15.56 1.64 0.62
N HIS A 93 14.83 2.50 1.34
CA HIS A 93 14.08 2.23 2.58
C HIS A 93 14.95 1.72 3.73
N ASP A 94 16.18 2.20 3.86
CA ASP A 94 17.08 1.88 4.97
C ASP A 94 16.98 2.85 6.16
N SER A 95 16.08 3.85 6.07
CA SER A 95 15.86 4.92 7.06
C SER A 95 17.00 5.94 7.16
N GLU A 96 17.94 5.96 6.20
CA GLU A 96 18.98 6.97 6.08
C GLU A 96 18.88 7.68 4.72
N ILE A 97 19.16 8.98 4.67
CA ILE A 97 19.30 9.69 3.39
C ILE A 97 20.77 9.71 3.04
N THR A 98 21.15 9.01 1.97
CA THR A 98 22.54 8.83 1.56
C THR A 98 22.76 9.16 0.09
N PRO A 99 24.01 9.25 -0.39
CA PRO A 99 24.29 9.33 -1.82
C PRO A 99 23.74 8.14 -2.61
N ALA A 100 23.47 6.99 -1.97
CA ALA A 100 22.88 5.84 -2.64
C ALA A 100 21.45 6.15 -3.12
N ASP A 101 20.67 6.90 -2.34
CA ASP A 101 19.33 7.33 -2.70
C ASP A 101 19.33 8.29 -3.88
N ALA A 102 20.29 9.22 -3.91
CA ALA A 102 20.45 10.13 -5.05
C ALA A 102 20.74 9.37 -6.37
N VAL A 103 21.50 8.27 -6.31
CA VAL A 103 21.74 7.41 -7.49
C VAL A 103 20.46 6.69 -7.92
N ILE A 104 19.61 6.28 -6.98
CA ILE A 104 18.31 5.68 -7.28
C ILE A 104 17.38 6.71 -7.93
N ALA A 105 17.35 7.94 -7.41
CA ALA A 105 16.58 9.04 -8.00
C ALA A 105 17.01 9.34 -9.45
N LEU A 106 18.33 9.35 -9.72
CA LEU A 106 18.85 9.51 -11.07
C LEU A 106 18.40 8.40 -12.03
N ARG A 107 18.37 7.14 -11.56
CA ARG A 107 17.87 6.02 -12.36
C ARG A 107 16.38 6.20 -12.66
N ILE A 108 15.58 6.59 -11.66
CA ILE A 108 14.15 6.84 -11.82
C ILE A 108 13.90 7.96 -12.85
N ALA A 109 14.69 9.04 -12.79
CA ALA A 109 14.62 10.15 -13.74
C ALA A 109 14.96 9.75 -15.19
N VAL A 110 15.72 8.67 -15.40
CA VAL A 110 16.06 8.15 -16.73
C VAL A 110 14.99 7.18 -17.26
N ASP A 111 14.34 6.43 -16.36
CA ASP A 111 13.35 5.41 -16.71
C ASP A 111 11.90 5.97 -16.84
N ASP A 112 11.72 7.30 -16.84
CA ASP A 112 10.41 7.99 -16.73
C ASP A 112 9.55 7.49 -15.55
N GLY A 113 10.23 6.99 -14.51
CA GLY A 113 9.61 6.46 -13.31
C GLY A 113 9.10 7.58 -12.40
N HIS A 114 8.07 7.27 -11.62
CA HIS A 114 7.55 8.20 -10.61
C HIS A 114 7.56 7.49 -9.27
N ALA A 115 8.24 8.09 -8.30
CA ALA A 115 8.19 7.69 -6.90
C ALA A 115 7.95 8.96 -6.08
N SER A 116 6.88 8.97 -5.28
CA SER A 116 6.52 10.11 -4.43
C SER A 116 7.62 10.48 -3.42
N GLU A 117 8.47 9.52 -3.06
CA GLU A 117 9.63 9.74 -2.20
C GLU A 117 10.82 10.34 -2.97
N ALA A 118 10.86 10.16 -4.29
CA ALA A 118 11.91 10.69 -5.16
C ALA A 118 11.58 12.11 -5.65
N ASP A 119 10.31 12.51 -5.67
CA ASP A 119 9.88 13.88 -5.93
C ASP A 119 9.97 14.70 -4.63
N VAL A 120 11.16 15.22 -4.37
CA VAL A 120 11.49 15.87 -3.08
C VAL A 120 11.21 17.37 -3.11
N ASP A 121 11.04 17.96 -4.29
CA ASP A 121 10.58 19.35 -4.45
C ASP A 121 9.04 19.46 -4.61
N GLY A 122 8.35 18.35 -4.86
CA GLY A 122 6.90 18.25 -4.93
C GLY A 122 6.29 18.77 -6.23
N ASN A 123 7.06 18.81 -7.31
CA ASN A 123 6.60 19.34 -8.60
C ASN A 123 5.88 18.30 -9.48
N GLY A 124 5.86 17.02 -9.05
CA GLY A 124 5.21 15.91 -9.75
C GLY A 124 6.12 15.13 -10.71
N CYS A 125 7.38 15.53 -10.90
CA CYS A 125 8.32 14.97 -11.85
C CYS A 125 9.69 14.70 -11.21
N VAL A 126 10.13 13.44 -11.21
CA VAL A 126 11.45 13.05 -10.69
C VAL A 126 12.54 13.41 -11.69
N ASN A 127 13.44 14.34 -11.34
CA ASN A 127 14.51 14.80 -12.20
C ASN A 127 15.84 14.99 -11.45
N VAL A 128 16.86 15.52 -12.15
CA VAL A 128 18.19 15.74 -11.56
C VAL A 128 18.20 16.73 -10.40
N LEU A 129 17.21 17.63 -10.34
CA LEU A 129 17.02 18.55 -9.21
C LEU A 129 16.67 17.76 -7.94
N ASP A 130 15.81 16.76 -8.04
CA ASP A 130 15.46 15.92 -6.90
C ASP A 130 16.65 15.10 -6.42
N ALA A 131 17.38 14.48 -7.35
CA ALA A 131 18.59 13.74 -7.02
C ALA A 131 19.64 14.64 -6.35
N LEU A 132 19.76 15.90 -6.80
CA LEU A 132 20.66 16.88 -6.16
C LEU A 132 20.18 17.25 -4.76
N MET A 133 18.88 17.45 -4.55
CA MET A 133 18.32 17.73 -3.24
C MET A 133 18.55 16.56 -2.27
N ILE A 134 18.39 15.32 -2.73
CA ILE A 134 18.72 14.12 -1.95
C ILE A 134 20.21 14.09 -1.59
N MET A 135 21.10 14.37 -2.55
CA MET A 135 22.55 14.44 -2.29
C MET A 135 22.92 15.55 -1.29
N GLN A 136 22.28 16.72 -1.39
CA GLN A 136 22.48 17.83 -0.44
C GLN A 136 21.98 17.47 0.96
N ALA A 137 20.88 16.73 1.05
CA ALA A 137 20.35 16.23 2.32
C ALA A 137 21.26 15.18 2.95
N ALA A 138 21.79 14.25 2.15
CA ALA A 138 22.79 13.27 2.58
C ALA A 138 24.09 13.94 3.08
N ALA A 139 24.48 15.06 2.49
CA ALA A 139 25.62 15.87 2.93
C ALA A 139 25.33 16.71 4.19
N GLY A 140 24.10 16.66 4.73
CA GLY A 140 23.67 17.48 5.86
C GLY A 140 23.52 18.97 5.55
N ALA A 141 23.52 19.35 4.26
CA ALA A 141 23.39 20.74 3.83
C ALA A 141 21.94 21.23 3.88
N ILE A 142 20.96 20.34 3.70
CA ILE A 142 19.53 20.62 3.78
C ILE A 142 18.78 19.51 4.52
N SER A 143 17.54 19.77 4.93
CA SER A 143 16.63 18.72 5.43
C SER A 143 15.42 18.63 4.51
N LEU A 144 15.15 17.44 4.00
CA LEU A 144 13.94 17.15 3.23
C LEU A 144 12.77 17.08 4.21
N ARG A 145 11.85 18.04 4.16
CA ARG A 145 10.65 18.00 5.01
C ARG A 145 9.73 16.91 4.46
N GLY A 146 9.26 16.02 5.34
CA GLY A 146 8.21 15.06 4.99
C GLY A 146 6.99 15.82 4.49
N GLY A 147 6.69 15.66 3.20
CA GLY A 147 5.57 16.32 2.54
C GLY A 147 4.25 15.71 3.01
N GLY A 148 3.63 16.33 4.01
CA GLY A 148 2.20 16.17 4.24
C GLY A 148 1.42 16.88 3.13
N ASP A 149 0.57 16.12 2.44
CA ASP A 149 -0.62 16.56 1.69
C ASP A 149 -0.48 17.73 0.70
N VAL A 150 -0.16 17.44 -0.56
CA VAL A 150 -0.71 18.20 -1.72
C VAL A 150 -1.06 17.27 -2.89
N CYS A 151 -1.87 16.25 -2.64
CA CYS A 151 -2.76 15.78 -3.69
C CYS A 151 -3.93 16.78 -3.80
N ALA A 152 -3.77 17.83 -4.60
CA ALA A 152 -4.89 18.64 -5.06
C ALA A 152 -4.75 18.85 -6.58
N THR A 153 -5.22 17.87 -7.33
CA THR A 153 -5.80 18.16 -8.63
C THR A 153 -7.00 19.08 -8.40
N ASP A 154 -6.88 20.36 -8.72
CA ASP A 154 -8.01 21.15 -9.20
C ASP A 154 -7.46 22.31 -10.04
N GLY A 155 -8.03 22.45 -11.24
CA GLY A 155 -7.52 23.33 -12.28
C GLY A 155 -7.70 24.83 -12.01
N ILE A 156 -7.30 25.57 -13.04
CA ILE A 156 -7.59 26.98 -13.37
C ILE A 156 -7.05 28.09 -12.45
N GLY A 157 -6.01 28.79 -12.92
CA GLY A 157 -5.68 30.14 -12.48
C GLY A 157 -4.30 30.66 -12.89
N LEU A 158 -4.11 31.05 -14.16
CA LEU A 158 -2.98 31.88 -14.60
C LEU A 158 -2.95 33.19 -13.79
N PRO A 159 -1.79 33.66 -13.27
CA PRO A 159 -1.72 34.99 -12.70
C PRO A 159 -1.77 36.04 -13.81
N ARG A 160 -2.82 36.87 -13.77
CA ARG A 160 -2.85 38.16 -14.49
C ARG A 160 -1.87 39.10 -13.78
N PHE A 161 -0.86 39.56 -14.51
CA PHE A 161 -0.10 40.73 -14.14
C PHE A 161 -0.99 41.97 -14.19
N GLN A 162 -1.00 42.73 -13.10
CA GLN A 162 -1.30 44.16 -13.10
C GLN A 162 -0.14 44.87 -12.43
#